data_AF-A0A8R2H9V2-F1
#
_entry.id   AF-A0A8R2H9V2-F1
#
_cell.length_a   1.000
_cell.length_b   1.000
_cell.length_c   1.000
_cell.angle_alpha   90.00
_cell.angle_beta   90.00
_cell.angle_gamma   90.00
#
_symmetry.space_group_name_H-M   'P 1'
#
loop_
_entity.id
_entity.type
_entity.pdbx_description
1 polymer ?
#
loop_
_entity_poly.entity_id
_entity_poly.type
_entity_poly.pdbx_seq_one_letter_code
_entity_poly.pdbx_strand_id
1 'polypeptide(L)'
;MPSNLDLQLIKRFGVILKTMSSGYDISLEKFEAYTLKTAELYISLYPWHYMPASVHKILIHGIDVIRSALLPIGQLSEEAQEARNKDFRNVRENSTRKINRVLQNEDLGHMLLLSSDPYNSSVKKPSKINLKSLDEDIRALIIVEVDKNSDSQRR
;
A
#
# COMPACT_ATOMS: atom_id res chain seq x y z
N MET A 1 -7.78 10.57 27.33
CA MET A 1 -8.97 9.71 27.40
C MET A 1 -8.74 8.54 26.46
N PRO A 2 -8.44 7.33 26.93
CA PRO A 2 -8.37 6.19 26.03
C PRO A 2 -9.78 5.97 25.45
N SER A 3 -9.87 5.93 24.12
CA SER A 3 -11.12 5.59 23.43
C SER A 3 -11.63 4.25 23.96
N ASN A 4 -12.93 4.14 24.28
CA ASN A 4 -13.60 2.90 24.72
C ASN A 4 -13.77 1.90 23.56
N LEU A 5 -12.67 1.66 22.84
CA LEU A 5 -12.59 0.83 21.65
C LEU A 5 -11.93 -0.49 22.00
N ASP A 6 -12.46 -1.57 21.44
CA ASP A 6 -11.89 -2.90 21.62
C ASP A 6 -10.52 -3.00 20.93
N LEU A 7 -9.51 -3.39 21.70
CA LEU A 7 -8.13 -3.48 21.21
C LEU A 7 -7.95 -4.62 20.20
N GLN A 8 -8.71 -5.71 20.32
CA GLN A 8 -8.61 -6.84 19.40
C GLN A 8 -9.11 -6.44 18.02
N LEU A 9 -10.24 -5.71 17.95
CA LEU A 9 -10.77 -5.19 16.71
C LEU A 9 -9.78 -4.24 16.02
N ILE A 10 -9.16 -3.32 16.76
CA ILE A 10 -8.12 -2.42 16.22
C ILE A 10 -6.94 -3.20 15.66
N LYS A 11 -6.44 -4.21 16.40
CA LYS A 11 -5.33 -5.05 15.93
C LYS A 11 -5.70 -5.78 14.64
N ARG A 12 -6.92 -6.32 14.54
CA ARG A 12 -7.40 -7.00 13.32
C ARG A 12 -7.44 -6.07 12.12
N PHE A 13 -7.96 -4.86 12.27
CA PHE A 13 -7.90 -3.85 11.21
C PHE A 13 -6.46 -3.51 10.83
N GLY A 14 -5.56 -3.39 11.81
CA GLY A 14 -4.14 -3.19 11.57
C GLY A 14 -3.51 -4.29 10.71
N VAL A 15 -3.81 -5.55 11.01
CA VAL A 15 -3.33 -6.70 10.22
C VAL A 15 -3.90 -6.66 8.80
N ILE A 16 -5.20 -6.41 8.62
CA ILE A 16 -5.84 -6.32 7.30
C ILE A 16 -5.19 -5.23 6.45
N LEU A 17 -5.08 -4.02 6.98
CA LEU A 17 -4.53 -2.87 6.26
C LEU A 17 -3.06 -3.06 5.91
N LYS A 18 -2.24 -3.56 6.84
CA LYS A 18 -0.83 -3.89 6.58
C LYS A 18 -0.67 -5.00 5.54
N THR A 19 -1.58 -5.98 5.54
CA THR A 19 -1.57 -7.07 4.54
C THR A 19 -1.84 -6.50 3.14
N MET A 20 -2.85 -5.63 3.02
CA MET A 20 -3.17 -4.95 1.75
C MET A 20 -2.04 -4.02 1.27
N SER A 21 -1.39 -3.28 2.18
CA SER A 21 -0.29 -2.38 1.83
C SER A 21 1.07 -3.07 1.69
N SER A 22 1.16 -4.37 1.92
CA SER A 22 2.42 -5.12 1.90
C SER A 22 3.07 -5.17 0.51
N GLY A 23 2.26 -5.08 -0.55
CA GLY A 23 2.73 -5.21 -1.94
C GLY A 23 3.02 -6.64 -2.39
N TYR A 24 2.64 -7.65 -1.59
CA TYR A 24 2.76 -9.08 -1.91
C TYR A 24 1.40 -9.69 -2.25
N ASP A 25 1.44 -10.85 -2.89
CA ASP A 25 0.24 -11.64 -3.15
C ASP A 25 -0.39 -12.17 -1.86
N ILE A 26 -1.71 -12.03 -1.79
CA ILE A 26 -2.50 -12.37 -0.61
C ILE A 26 -3.19 -13.71 -0.83
N SER A 27 -3.14 -14.58 0.17
CA SER A 27 -3.91 -15.83 0.15
C SER A 27 -5.40 -15.52 0.29
N LEU A 28 -6.14 -15.69 -0.81
CA LEU A 28 -7.56 -15.32 -0.91
C LEU A 28 -8.42 -15.98 0.18
N GLU A 29 -8.32 -17.30 0.32
CA GLU A 29 -9.13 -18.07 1.28
C GLU A 29 -8.88 -17.64 2.74
N LYS A 30 -7.61 -17.47 3.11
CA LYS A 30 -7.25 -17.07 4.48
C LYS A 30 -7.66 -15.63 4.77
N PHE A 31 -7.51 -14.74 3.79
CA PHE A 31 -7.89 -13.34 3.92
C PHE A 31 -9.41 -13.19 4.05
N GLU A 32 -10.19 -13.89 3.22
CA GLU A 32 -11.65 -13.91 3.28
C GLU A 32 -12.16 -14.41 4.65
N ALA A 33 -11.61 -15.52 5.14
CA ALA A 33 -11.96 -16.03 6.46
C ALA A 33 -11.61 -15.03 7.58
N TYR A 34 -10.52 -14.26 7.42
CA TYR A 34 -10.10 -13.28 8.40
C TYR A 34 -10.97 -12.01 8.38
N THR A 35 -11.36 -11.51 7.20
CA THR A 35 -12.21 -10.33 7.06
C THR A 35 -13.64 -10.60 7.50
N LEU A 36 -14.22 -11.76 7.15
CA LEU A 36 -15.56 -12.16 7.59
C LEU A 36 -15.66 -12.27 9.12
N LYS A 37 -14.71 -12.96 9.76
CA LYS A 37 -14.64 -13.03 11.24
C LYS A 37 -14.49 -11.64 11.87
N THR A 38 -13.86 -10.70 11.18
CA THR A 38 -13.68 -9.34 11.67
C THR A 38 -14.96 -8.51 11.50
N ALA A 39 -15.73 -8.74 10.43
CA ALA A 39 -17.05 -8.14 10.25
C ALA A 39 -18.05 -8.63 11.30
N GLU A 40 -18.08 -9.93 11.60
CA GLU A 40 -18.90 -10.50 12.67
C GLU A 40 -18.56 -9.88 14.04
N LEU A 41 -17.27 -9.74 14.34
CA LEU A 41 -16.80 -9.09 15.56
C LEU A 41 -17.20 -7.61 15.63
N TYR A 42 -17.16 -6.89 14.50
CA TYR A 42 -17.58 -5.50 14.43
C TYR A 42 -19.07 -5.35 14.78
N ILE A 43 -19.92 -6.19 14.20
CA ILE A 43 -21.38 -6.15 14.41
C ILE A 43 -21.73 -6.51 15.87
N SER A 44 -21.02 -7.46 16.47
CA SER A 44 -21.28 -7.88 17.86
C SER A 44 -20.85 -6.82 18.88
N LEU A 45 -19.73 -6.13 18.66
CA LEU A 45 -19.23 -5.08 19.55
C LEU A 45 -19.97 -3.75 19.39
N TYR A 46 -20.31 -3.38 18.15
CA TYR A 46 -20.86 -2.07 17.81
C TYR A 46 -22.13 -2.17 16.97
N PRO A 47 -23.19 -2.86 17.44
CA PRO A 47 -24.43 -3.04 16.68
C PRO A 47 -25.16 -1.70 16.42
N TRP A 48 -24.89 -0.69 17.24
CA TRP A 48 -25.45 0.65 17.13
C TRP A 48 -24.80 1.50 16.02
N HIS A 49 -23.63 1.10 15.51
CA HIS A 49 -22.88 1.86 14.51
C HIS A 49 -22.87 1.13 13.17
N TYR A 50 -23.47 1.74 12.15
CA TYR A 50 -23.40 1.19 10.79
C TYR A 50 -21.96 1.18 10.26
N MET A 51 -21.59 0.08 9.63
CA MET A 51 -20.25 -0.06 9.04
C MET A 51 -20.05 1.00 7.94
N PRO A 52 -19.01 1.85 8.03
CA PRO A 52 -18.72 2.83 6.98
C PRO A 52 -18.50 2.15 5.63
N ALA A 53 -18.88 2.83 4.53
CA ALA A 53 -18.78 2.26 3.18
C ALA A 53 -17.36 1.78 2.81
N SER A 54 -16.32 2.48 3.26
CA SER A 54 -14.92 2.06 3.06
C SER A 54 -14.59 0.75 3.80
N VAL A 55 -14.99 0.65 5.07
CA VAL A 55 -14.78 -0.56 5.89
C VAL A 55 -15.57 -1.74 5.32
N HIS A 56 -16.82 -1.51 4.91
CA HIS A 56 -17.65 -2.53 4.27
C HIS A 56 -17.04 -3.03 2.96
N LYS A 57 -16.57 -2.11 2.10
CA LYS A 57 -15.85 -2.47 0.88
C LYS A 57 -14.61 -3.31 1.17
N ILE A 58 -13.85 -3.01 2.23
CA ILE A 58 -12.66 -3.80 2.60
C ILE A 58 -13.05 -5.17 3.14
N LEU A 59 -13.98 -5.24 4.10
CA LEU A 59 -14.28 -6.49 4.81
C LEU A 59 -15.12 -7.47 3.97
N ILE A 60 -16.06 -6.95 3.18
CA ILE A 60 -17.00 -7.75 2.40
C ILE A 60 -16.55 -7.89 0.95
N HIS A 61 -16.26 -6.77 0.28
CA HIS A 61 -15.89 -6.78 -1.15
C HIS A 61 -14.38 -6.82 -1.40
N GLY A 62 -13.55 -6.77 -0.36
CA GLY A 62 -12.10 -6.64 -0.53
C GLY A 62 -11.51 -7.84 -1.26
N ILE A 63 -12.09 -9.03 -1.03
CA ILE A 63 -11.66 -10.26 -1.70
C ILE A 63 -11.95 -10.25 -3.20
N ASP A 64 -13.10 -9.72 -3.61
CA ASP A 64 -13.50 -9.64 -5.03
C ASP A 64 -12.58 -8.68 -5.79
N VAL A 65 -12.20 -7.57 -5.14
CA VAL A 65 -11.25 -6.60 -5.68
C VAL A 65 -9.86 -7.22 -5.82
N ILE A 66 -9.36 -7.90 -4.78
CA ILE A 66 -8.05 -8.57 -4.84
C ILE A 66 -8.04 -9.66 -5.91
N ARG A 67 -9.14 -10.41 -6.06
CA ARG A 67 -9.28 -11.47 -7.06
C ARG A 67 -9.29 -10.95 -8.49
N SER A 68 -9.83 -9.76 -8.72
CA SER A 68 -9.91 -9.13 -10.04
C SER A 68 -8.67 -8.29 -10.40
N ALA A 69 -7.83 -7.96 -9.42
CA ALA A 69 -6.61 -7.20 -9.63
C ALA A 69 -5.53 -8.03 -10.37
N LEU A 70 -4.86 -7.42 -11.34
CA LEU A 70 -3.76 -8.04 -12.08
C LEU A 70 -2.45 -8.12 -11.25
N LEU A 71 -2.27 -7.18 -10.34
CA LEU A 71 -1.08 -7.03 -9.50
C LEU A 71 -1.51 -6.99 -8.03
N PRO A 72 -0.58 -7.28 -7.09
CA PRO A 72 -0.83 -7.09 -5.67
C PRO A 72 -1.44 -5.72 -5.39
N ILE A 73 -2.51 -5.68 -4.59
CA ILE A 73 -3.29 -4.45 -4.38
C ILE A 73 -2.45 -3.28 -3.85
N GLY A 74 -1.43 -3.57 -3.03
CA GLY A 74 -0.50 -2.55 -2.53
C GLY A 74 0.34 -1.88 -3.62
N GLN A 75 0.60 -2.56 -4.75
CA GLN A 75 1.30 -1.99 -5.90
C GLN A 75 0.40 -1.09 -6.75
N LEU A 76 -0.92 -1.25 -6.65
CA LEU A 76 -1.93 -0.43 -7.33
C LEU A 76 -2.34 0.81 -6.50
N SER A 77 -1.58 1.15 -5.46
CA SER A 77 -1.90 2.22 -4.52
C SER A 77 -1.75 3.62 -5.13
N GLU A 78 -2.66 4.53 -4.76
CA GLU A 78 -2.62 5.94 -5.12
C GLU A 78 -1.54 6.73 -4.34
N GLU A 79 -1.09 6.20 -3.19
CA GLU A 79 -0.12 6.88 -2.29
C GLU A 79 1.18 7.28 -3.02
N ALA A 80 1.62 6.47 -3.98
CA ALA A 80 2.80 6.76 -4.78
C ALA A 80 2.62 8.04 -5.61
N GLN A 81 1.45 8.25 -6.20
CA GLN A 81 1.14 9.45 -6.97
C GLN A 81 0.93 10.67 -6.06
N GLU A 82 0.28 10.50 -4.91
CA GLU A 82 0.10 11.60 -3.95
C GLU A 82 1.43 12.09 -3.37
N ALA A 83 2.37 11.18 -3.08
CA ALA A 83 3.71 11.54 -2.62
C ALA A 83 4.43 12.46 -3.62
N ARG A 84 4.21 12.25 -4.93
CA ARG A 84 4.78 13.09 -6.00
C ARG A 84 4.26 14.52 -6.00
N ASN A 85 3.13 14.82 -5.36
CA ASN A 85 2.65 16.20 -5.20
C ASN A 85 3.63 17.05 -4.38
N LYS A 86 4.37 16.43 -3.45
CA LYS A 86 5.43 17.12 -2.69
C LYS A 86 6.58 17.55 -3.61
N ASP A 87 7.02 16.63 -4.46
CA ASP A 87 8.08 16.89 -5.45
C ASP A 87 7.63 17.94 -6.47
N PHE A 88 6.39 17.87 -6.93
CA PHE A 88 5.80 18.84 -7.84
C PHE A 88 5.91 20.28 -7.29
N ARG A 89 5.52 20.49 -6.02
CA ARG A 89 5.59 21.81 -5.37
C ARG A 89 7.03 22.29 -5.26
N ASN A 90 7.94 21.41 -4.85
CA ASN A 90 9.36 21.71 -4.70
C ASN A 90 10.03 22.08 -6.04
N VAL A 91 9.83 21.27 -7.08
CA VAL A 91 10.37 21.53 -8.42
C VAL A 91 9.83 22.84 -8.97
N ARG A 92 8.53 23.11 -8.80
CA ARG A 92 7.91 24.37 -9.24
C ARG A 92 8.51 25.60 -8.55
N GLU A 93 8.89 25.48 -7.28
CA GLU A 93 9.48 26.59 -6.53
C GLU A 93 10.96 26.84 -6.88
N ASN A 94 11.74 25.76 -7.00
CA ASN A 94 13.20 25.82 -6.97
C ASN A 94 13.89 25.47 -8.30
N SER A 95 13.21 24.79 -9.23
CA SER A 95 13.82 24.20 -10.42
C SER A 95 13.13 24.59 -11.73
N THR A 96 12.32 25.65 -11.72
CA THR A 96 11.64 26.16 -12.93
C THR A 96 11.91 27.65 -13.15
N ARG A 97 11.91 28.09 -14.41
CA ARG A 97 12.02 29.51 -14.76
C ARG A 97 10.73 30.25 -14.36
N LYS A 98 10.87 31.37 -13.65
CA LYS A 98 9.74 32.21 -13.18
C LYS A 98 9.43 33.39 -14.11
N ILE A 99 9.61 33.20 -15.41
CA ILE A 99 9.49 34.25 -16.43
C ILE A 99 8.10 34.22 -17.09
N ASN A 100 7.62 33.04 -17.44
CA ASN A 100 6.30 32.82 -18.07
C ASN A 100 5.73 31.49 -17.54
N ARG A 101 4.41 31.44 -17.34
CA ARG A 101 3.69 30.22 -16.93
C ARG A 101 3.90 29.07 -17.93
N VAL A 102 3.96 29.36 -19.22
CA VAL A 102 4.17 28.32 -20.26
C VAL A 102 5.55 27.68 -20.09
N LEU A 103 6.59 28.50 -20.02
CA LEU A 103 7.97 28.03 -19.82
C LEU A 103 8.16 27.35 -18.45
N GLN A 104 7.45 27.83 -17.42
CA GLN A 104 7.46 27.21 -16.10
C GLN A 104 6.89 25.79 -16.12
N ASN A 105 5.77 25.60 -16.81
CA ASN A 105 5.13 24.29 -16.95
C ASN A 105 5.95 23.34 -17.82
N GLU A 106 6.63 23.86 -18.85
CA GLU A 106 7.58 23.10 -19.67
C GLU A 106 8.74 22.57 -18.83
N ASP A 107 9.40 23.43 -18.05
CA ASP A 107 10.48 23.04 -17.14
C ASP A 107 10.01 22.00 -16.11
N LEU A 108 8.83 22.21 -15.54
CA LEU A 108 8.23 21.29 -14.58
C LEU A 108 8.00 19.91 -15.21
N GLY A 109 7.48 19.86 -16.43
CA GLY A 109 7.31 18.63 -17.20
C GLY A 109 8.63 17.91 -17.43
N HIS A 110 9.65 18.62 -17.93
CA HIS A 110 10.98 18.05 -18.16
C HIS A 110 11.60 17.48 -16.87
N MET A 111 11.54 18.23 -15.77
CA MET A 111 12.09 17.77 -14.48
C MET A 111 11.38 16.54 -13.95
N LEU A 112 10.06 16.48 -14.07
CA LEU A 112 9.29 15.31 -13.64
C LEU A 112 9.63 14.09 -14.50
N LEU A 113 9.73 14.23 -15.83
CA LEU A 113 10.12 13.16 -16.75
C LEU A 113 11.52 12.61 -16.44
N LEU A 114 12.50 13.48 -16.25
CA LEU A 114 13.87 13.09 -15.88
C LEU A 114 13.91 12.31 -14.56
N SER A 115 13.07 12.71 -13.60
CA SER A 115 13.02 12.06 -12.29
C SER A 115 12.32 10.71 -12.30
N SER A 116 11.37 10.49 -13.23
CA SER A 116 10.66 9.22 -13.42
C SER A 116 11.32 8.28 -14.43
N ASP A 117 12.44 8.69 -15.04
CA ASP A 117 13.17 7.87 -16.00
C ASP A 117 13.61 6.53 -15.37
N PRO A 118 13.23 5.37 -15.94
CA PRO A 118 13.56 4.06 -15.38
C PRO A 118 15.06 3.77 -15.35
N TYR A 119 15.81 4.21 -16.36
CA TYR A 119 17.25 4.00 -16.45
C TYR A 119 17.94 4.80 -15.34
N ASN A 120 17.63 6.08 -15.21
CA ASN A 120 18.17 6.92 -14.12
C ASN A 120 17.77 6.40 -12.74
N SER A 121 16.56 5.86 -12.61
CA SER A 121 16.05 5.27 -11.36
C SER A 121 16.79 3.98 -11.00
N SER A 122 17.12 3.12 -11.97
CA SER A 122 17.86 1.88 -11.74
C SER A 122 19.31 2.08 -11.28
N VAL A 123 19.92 3.19 -11.67
CA VAL A 123 21.30 3.54 -11.26
C VAL A 123 21.32 4.03 -9.81
N LYS A 124 20.21 4.60 -9.31
CA LYS A 124 20.09 5.03 -7.91
C LYS A 124 19.88 3.82 -7.01
N LYS A 125 20.51 3.81 -5.83
CA LYS A 125 20.26 2.75 -4.82
C LYS A 125 18.86 2.92 -4.23
N PRO A 126 17.93 1.96 -4.40
CA PRO A 126 16.65 2.02 -3.71
C PRO A 126 16.84 1.67 -2.22
N SER A 127 16.12 2.39 -1.35
CA SER A 127 15.96 1.98 0.04
C SER A 127 15.03 0.76 0.09
N LYS A 128 15.53 -0.40 0.53
CA LYS A 128 14.74 -1.63 0.63
C LYS A 128 13.89 -1.63 1.91
N ILE A 129 12.62 -2.00 1.79
CA ILE A 129 11.76 -2.32 2.94
C ILE A 129 12.19 -3.69 3.49
N ASN A 130 12.38 -3.79 4.80
CA ASN A 130 12.81 -5.03 5.45
C ASN A 130 11.62 -5.96 5.72
N LEU A 131 11.55 -7.08 5.00
CA LEU A 131 10.52 -8.11 5.21
C LEU A 131 10.57 -8.81 6.57
N LYS A 132 11.71 -8.71 7.25
CA LYS A 132 11.94 -9.32 8.56
C LYS A 132 11.21 -8.60 9.70
N SER A 133 10.67 -7.40 9.46
CA SER A 133 9.92 -6.64 10.48
C SER A 133 8.41 -6.81 10.39
N LEU A 134 7.89 -7.69 9.53
CA LEU A 134 6.45 -7.94 9.45
C LEU A 134 5.99 -8.88 10.56
N ASP A 135 4.83 -8.56 11.14
CA ASP A 135 4.17 -9.35 12.18
C ASP A 135 3.79 -10.74 11.65
N GLU A 136 3.82 -11.75 12.52
CA GLU A 136 3.54 -13.15 12.16
C GLU A 136 2.12 -13.34 11.60
N ASP A 137 1.14 -12.59 12.12
CA ASP A 137 -0.25 -12.62 11.64
C ASP A 137 -0.37 -12.18 10.17
N ILE A 138 0.50 -11.27 9.72
CA ILE A 138 0.53 -10.78 8.33
C ILE A 138 1.19 -11.84 7.45
N ARG A 139 2.28 -12.46 7.92
CA ARG A 139 2.95 -13.54 7.20
C ARG A 139 2.05 -14.74 6.95
N ALA A 140 1.14 -15.04 7.87
CA ALA A 140 0.17 -16.12 7.69
C ALA A 140 -0.81 -15.88 6.52
N LEU A 141 -1.06 -14.61 6.17
CA LEU A 141 -2.01 -14.17 5.15
C LEU A 141 -1.37 -13.94 3.77
N ILE A 142 -0.05 -13.74 3.72
CA ILE A 142 0.70 -13.48 2.48
C ILE A 142 1.24 -14.79 1.89
N ILE A 143 1.26 -14.88 0.57
CA ILE A 143 1.97 -15.92 -0.16
C ILE A 143 3.43 -15.47 -0.28
N VAL A 144 4.30 -16.02 0.58
CA VAL A 144 5.75 -15.82 0.42
C VAL A 144 6.24 -16.85 -0.58
N GLU A 145 6.38 -16.47 -1.85
CA GLU A 145 7.24 -17.22 -2.75
C GLU A 145 8.67 -17.10 -2.21
N VAL A 146 9.11 -18.13 -1.49
CA VAL A 146 10.51 -18.26 -1.11
C VAL A 146 11.29 -18.38 -2.41
N ASP A 147 11.99 -17.32 -2.80
CA ASP A 147 12.99 -17.34 -3.86
C ASP A 147 13.96 -18.51 -3.60
N LYS A 148 13.71 -19.66 -4.23
CA LYS A 148 14.61 -20.82 -4.24
C LYS A 148 15.90 -20.57 -5.05
N ASN A 149 16.15 -19.34 -5.47
CA ASN A 149 17.25 -18.98 -6.38
C ASN A 149 18.44 -18.28 -5.71
N SER A 150 18.52 -18.21 -4.38
CA SER A 150 19.67 -17.60 -3.68
C SER A 150 20.79 -18.57 -3.27
N ASP A 151 20.62 -19.89 -3.46
CA ASP A 151 21.63 -20.91 -3.07
C ASP A 151 22.47 -21.48 -4.23
N SER A 152 22.27 -21.03 -5.48
CA SER A 152 23.01 -21.53 -6.65
C SER A 152 24.16 -20.64 -7.14
N GLN A 153 24.46 -19.53 -6.46
CA GLN A 153 25.63 -18.68 -6.78
C GLN A 153 26.49 -18.36 -5.54
N ARG A 154 27.08 -19.41 -4.96
CA ARG A 154 28.33 -19.33 -4.20
C ARG A 154 29.26 -20.45 -4.66
N ARG A 155 29.91 -20.24 -5.80
CA ARG A 155 31.17 -20.90 -6.18
C ARG A 155 32.05 -19.87 -6.88
#